data_AF-A0AB35XYM5-F1
#
_entry.id   AF-A0AB35XYM5-F1
#
_cell.length_a   1.000
_cell.length_b   1.000
_cell.length_c   1.000
_cell.angle_alpha   90.00
_cell.angle_beta   90.00
_cell.angle_gamma   90.00
#
_symmetry.space_group_name_H-M   'P 1'
#
loop_
_entity.id
_entity.type
_entity.pdbx_description
1 polymer ?
#
loop_
_entity_poly.entity_id
_entity_poly.type
_entity_poly.pdbx_seq_one_letter_code
_entity_poly.pdbx_strand_id
1 'polypeptide(L)'
;MKKKELRGHLGMLAFSMDSQWCVMHREDLPEPTRVCAEGQYQGMIFTLTVLGGDWVRDAKGKHRVFLMGESSRDTDEYTNKED
;
A
#
# COMPACT_ATOMS: atom_id res chain seq x y z
N MET A 1 10.92 -17.64 4.45
CA MET A 1 9.77 -17.35 3.57
C MET A 1 10.22 -17.50 2.13
N LYS A 2 9.45 -18.15 1.26
CA LYS A 2 9.82 -18.24 -0.17
C LYS A 2 9.57 -16.88 -0.82
N LYS A 3 10.47 -16.42 -1.71
CA LYS A 3 10.34 -15.11 -2.38
C LYS A 3 8.98 -14.89 -3.04
N LYS A 4 8.42 -15.93 -3.68
CA LYS A 4 7.08 -15.88 -4.30
C LYS A 4 5.96 -15.61 -3.29
N GLU A 5 6.03 -16.18 -2.09
CA GLU A 5 5.04 -15.95 -1.02
C GLU A 5 5.15 -14.52 -0.50
N LEU A 6 6.38 -14.02 -0.30
CA LEU A 6 6.60 -12.62 0.09
C LEU A 6 6.00 -11.65 -0.92
N ARG A 7 6.27 -11.84 -2.22
CA ARG A 7 5.70 -10.98 -3.28
C ARG A 7 4.16 -11.00 -3.27
N GLY A 8 3.54 -12.15 -3.01
CA GLY A 8 2.09 -12.25 -2.83
C GLY A 8 1.58 -11.44 -1.63
N HIS A 9 2.24 -11.55 -0.48
CA HIS A 9 1.87 -10.78 0.72
C HIS A 9 2.11 -9.28 0.55
N LEU A 10 3.17 -8.88 -0.16
CA LEU A 10 3.43 -7.50 -0.54
C LEU A 10 2.32 -6.95 -1.46
N GLY A 11 1.82 -7.75 -2.41
CA GLY A 11 0.66 -7.38 -3.22
C GLY A 11 -0.61 -7.15 -2.37
N MET A 12 -0.85 -8.01 -1.37
CA MET A 12 -1.96 -7.83 -0.43
C MET A 12 -1.82 -6.55 0.41
N LEU A 13 -0.58 -6.22 0.83
CA LEU A 13 -0.29 -4.98 1.53
C LEU A 13 -0.56 -3.76 0.63
N ALA A 14 -0.07 -3.78 -0.61
CA ALA A 14 -0.34 -2.72 -1.59
C ALA A 14 -1.86 -2.52 -1.81
N PHE A 15 -2.61 -3.61 -2.00
CA PHE A 15 -4.08 -3.56 -2.12
C PHE A 15 -4.75 -2.95 -0.87
N SER A 16 -4.27 -3.29 0.31
CA SER A 16 -4.78 -2.73 1.57
C SER A 16 -4.49 -1.23 1.66
N MET A 17 -3.28 -0.81 1.29
CA MET A 17 -2.91 0.61 1.22
C MET A 17 -3.76 1.38 0.20
N ASP A 18 -4.01 0.81 -0.98
CA ASP A 18 -4.90 1.39 -2.00
C ASP A 18 -6.32 1.58 -1.46
N SER A 19 -6.83 0.56 -0.77
CA SER A 19 -8.19 0.57 -0.22
C SER A 19 -8.37 1.66 0.83
N GLN A 20 -7.43 1.78 1.77
CA GLN A 20 -7.49 2.82 2.80
C GLN A 20 -7.25 4.22 2.24
N TRP A 21 -6.33 4.35 1.28
CA TRP A 21 -6.11 5.60 0.55
C TRP A 21 -7.39 6.08 -0.15
N CYS A 22 -8.11 5.16 -0.81
CA CYS A 22 -9.40 5.45 -1.45
C CYS A 22 -10.46 5.89 -0.43
N VAL A 23 -10.63 5.14 0.67
CA VAL A 23 -11.66 5.44 1.68
C VAL A 23 -11.41 6.79 2.34
N MET A 24 -10.18 7.12 2.74
CA MET A 24 -9.91 8.38 3.44
C MET A 24 -10.09 9.63 2.56
N HIS A 25 -10.08 9.47 1.23
CA HIS A 25 -10.31 10.55 0.27
C HIS A 25 -11.74 10.61 -0.30
N ARG A 26 -12.63 9.72 0.12
CA ARG A 26 -14.03 9.70 -0.36
C ARG A 26 -14.90 10.66 0.44
N GLU A 27 -15.14 11.85 -0.12
CA GLU A 27 -15.93 12.92 0.52
C GLU A 27 -17.38 12.53 0.82
N ASP A 28 -17.91 11.50 0.17
CA ASP A 28 -19.26 10.98 0.39
C ASP A 28 -19.38 10.09 1.64
N LEU A 29 -18.27 9.79 2.32
CA LEU A 29 -18.25 9.00 3.55
C LEU A 29 -18.21 9.86 4.82
N PRO A 30 -18.78 9.38 5.94
CA PRO A 30 -18.67 10.06 7.22
C PRO A 30 -17.22 10.32 7.63
N GLU A 31 -16.95 11.47 8.23
CA GLU A 31 -15.61 11.84 8.72
C GLU A 31 -14.98 10.77 9.62
N PRO A 32 -15.68 10.16 10.61
CA PRO A 32 -15.09 9.11 11.42
C PRO A 32 -14.60 7.90 10.62
N THR A 33 -15.29 7.56 9.52
CA THR A 33 -14.88 6.48 8.62
C THR A 33 -13.59 6.84 7.88
N ARG A 34 -13.49 8.08 7.38
CA ARG A 34 -12.28 8.57 6.71
C ARG A 34 -11.07 8.64 7.65
N VAL A 35 -11.27 9.13 8.87
CA VAL A 35 -10.22 9.20 9.91
C VAL A 35 -9.76 7.80 10.33
N CYS A 36 -10.68 6.83 10.45
CA CYS A 36 -10.32 5.45 10.72
C CYS A 36 -9.44 4.86 9.61
N ALA A 37 -9.81 5.07 8.35
CA ALA A 37 -9.03 4.64 7.19
C ALA A 37 -7.65 5.31 7.15
N GLU A 38 -7.56 6.61 7.45
CA GLU A 38 -6.29 7.32 7.57
C GLU A 38 -5.39 6.71 8.64
N GLY A 39 -5.94 6.43 9.84
CA GLY A 39 -5.18 5.78 10.91
C GLY A 39 -4.65 4.40 10.50
N GLN A 40 -5.46 3.60 9.80
CA GLN A 40 -5.03 2.30 9.27
C GLN A 40 -3.95 2.45 8.19
N TYR A 41 -4.10 3.42 7.29
CA TYR A 41 -3.12 3.72 6.24
C TYR A 41 -1.77 4.13 6.83
N GLN A 42 -1.77 5.05 7.80
CA GLN A 42 -0.56 5.49 8.50
C GLN A 42 0.09 4.34 9.29
N GLY A 43 -0.72 3.47 9.93
CA GLY A 43 -0.24 2.28 10.61
C GLY A 43 0.51 1.32 9.67
N MET A 44 -0.03 1.06 8.48
CA MET A 44 0.63 0.23 7.47
C MET A 44 1.96 0.84 6.99
N ILE A 45 1.99 2.14 6.70
CA ILE A 45 3.22 2.85 6.32
C ILE A 45 4.27 2.75 7.43
N PHE A 46 3.87 3.05 8.67
CA PHE A 46 4.77 3.00 9.82
C PHE A 46 5.36 1.59 10.01
N THR A 47 4.51 0.56 10.01
CA THR A 47 4.97 -0.83 10.16
C THR A 47 5.90 -1.24 9.03
N LEU A 48 5.58 -0.94 7.77
CA LEU A 48 6.44 -1.24 6.63
C LEU A 48 7.81 -0.57 6.76
N THR A 49 7.82 0.71 7.14
CA THR A 49 9.05 1.52 7.28
C THR A 49 9.93 0.97 8.42
N VAL A 50 9.36 0.63 9.57
CA VAL A 50 10.10 0.07 10.72
C VAL A 50 10.69 -1.30 10.39
N LEU A 51 10.07 -2.07 9.50
CA LEU A 51 10.63 -3.32 8.99
C LEU A 51 11.74 -3.12 7.92
N GLY A 52 12.10 -1.86 7.62
CA GLY A 52 13.08 -1.51 6.60
C GLY A 52 12.53 -1.61 5.17
N GLY A 53 11.21 -1.58 5.02
CA GLY A 53 10.54 -1.52 3.72
C GLY A 53 10.31 -0.08 3.27
N ASP A 54 9.90 0.05 2.01
CA ASP A 54 9.59 1.33 1.38
C ASP A 54 8.38 1.18 0.46
N TRP A 55 7.81 2.29 0.00
CA TRP A 55 6.67 2.30 -0.89
C TRP A 55 6.66 3.51 -1.81
N VAL A 56 6.03 3.34 -2.97
CA VAL A 56 5.73 4.43 -3.90
C VAL A 56 4.25 4.38 -4.26
N ARG A 57 3.70 5.52 -4.66
CA ARG A 57 2.31 5.64 -5.10
C ARG A 57 2.21 6.37 -6.42
N ASP A 58 1.37 5.88 -7.32
CA ASP A 58 1.12 6.51 -8.60
C ASP A 58 0.05 7.61 -8.51
N ALA A 59 -0.20 8.29 -9.62
CA ALA A 59 -1.20 9.36 -9.69
C ALA A 59 -2.64 8.87 -9.49
N LYS A 60 -2.90 7.58 -9.62
CA LYS A 60 -4.22 6.96 -9.38
C LYS A 60 -4.38 6.50 -7.93
N GLY A 61 -3.38 6.74 -7.08
CA GLY A 61 -3.39 6.31 -5.70
C GLY A 61 -3.05 4.83 -5.51
N LYS A 62 -2.50 4.15 -6.54
CA LYS A 62 -2.08 2.75 -6.46
C LYS A 62 -0.67 2.65 -5.93
N HIS A 63 -0.41 1.68 -5.07
CA HIS A 63 0.86 1.53 -4.35
C HIS A 63 1.70 0.39 -4.92
N ARG A 64 3.01 0.58 -4.88
CA ARG A 64 3.99 -0.51 -4.94
C ARG A 64 4.82 -0.48 -3.66
N VAL A 65 4.96 -1.64 -3.02
CA VAL A 65 5.69 -1.79 -1.76
C VAL A 65 6.95 -2.63 -1.97
N PHE A 66 7.96 -2.35 -1.17
CA PHE A 66 9.29 -2.98 -1.23
C PHE A 66 9.69 -3.43 0.16
N LEU A 67 10.22 -4.65 0.29
CA LEU A 67 10.72 -5.16 1.56
C LEU A 67 11.74 -6.28 1.31
N MET A 68 12.88 -6.23 2.00
CA MET A 68 13.94 -7.25 1.90
C MET A 68 14.41 -7.55 0.46
N GLY A 69 14.47 -6.52 -0.38
CA GLY A 69 14.88 -6.64 -1.79
C GLY A 69 13.83 -7.25 -2.73
N GLU A 70 12.61 -7.50 -2.25
CA GLU A 70 11.46 -7.91 -3.07
C GLU A 70 10.46 -6.75 -3.20
N SER A 71 9.61 -6.82 -4.22
CA SER A 71 8.53 -5.85 -4.44
C SER A 71 7.19 -6.54 -4.70
N SER A 72 6.09 -5.80 -4.49
CA SER A 72 4.74 -6.20 -4.92
C SER A 72 4.54 -6.18 -6.44
N ARG A 73 5.59 -5.93 -7.24
CA ARG A 73 5.49 -5.95 -8.70
C ARG A 73 4.87 -7.27 -9.17
N ASP A 74 4.01 -7.18 -10.18
CA ASP A 74 3.21 -8.27 -10.75
C ASP A 74 2.06 -8.77 -9.84
N THR A 75 1.95 -8.25 -8.61
CA THR A 75 0.86 -8.53 -7.66
C THR A 75 0.18 -7.26 -7.16
N ASP A 76 0.54 -6.09 -7.70
CA ASP A 76 -0.04 -4.78 -7.42
C ASP A 76 -0.69 -4.14 -8.67
N GLU A 77 -1.42 -3.05 -8.46
CA GLU A 77 -2.07 -2.26 -9.51
C GLU A 77 -1.29 -0.97 -9.84
N TYR A 78 -0.04 -0.84 -9.40
CA TYR A 78 0.80 0.35 -9.65
C TYR A 78 1.19 0.44 -11.13
N THR A 79 0.90 1.58 -11.77
CA THR A 79 1.02 1.72 -13.23
C THR A 79 2.08 2.68 -13.74
N ASN A 80 2.75 3.46 -12.89
CA ASN A 80 3.81 4.35 -13.37
C ASN A 80 4.95 3.52 -13.96
N LYS A 81 5.44 3.97 -15.13
CA LYS A 81 6.65 3.41 -15.72
C LYS A 81 7.82 3.74 -14.79
N GLU A 82 8.59 2.72 -14.47
CA GLU A 82 9.93 2.91 -13.92
C GLU A 82 10.78 3.41 -15.10
N ASP A 83 11.26 4.65 -15.02
CA ASP A 83 12.21 5.22 -16.00
C ASP A 83 13.56 4.50 -15.95
#